data_AF-A0AAV5UMJ4-F1
#
_entry.id   AF-A0AAV5UMJ4-F1
#
_cell.length_a   1.000
_cell.length_b   1.000
_cell.length_c   1.000
_cell.angle_alpha   90.00
_cell.angle_beta   90.00
_cell.angle_gamma   90.00
#
_symmetry.space_group_name_H-M   'P 1'
#
loop_
_entity.id
_entity.type
_entity.pdbx_description
1 polymer ?
#
loop_
_entity_poly.entity_id
_entity_poly.type
_entity_poly.pdbx_seq_one_letter_code
_entity_poly.pdbx_strand_id
1 'polypeptide(L)'
;MDTQTTRVSECTWKLKDPEEKVILSKLYLSEGRFTFTSHTPGEHTICLYSNSSSWFSGAQLRVHLDIQAGEHTQDYVQIAQKDKLNELQLRIRQLLDQVDQIQKEQNYQRYREERFRQTSESTNQRVLWWSIGQTLVLVATGAWQMRHLKGFFEAKKLV
;
A
#
# COMPACT_ATOMS: atom_id res chain seq x y z
N MET A 1 -37.89 -20.71 -2.12
CA MET A 1 -36.66 -21.10 -1.40
C MET A 1 -35.56 -21.05 -2.43
N ASP A 2 -34.96 -19.87 -2.60
CA ASP A 2 -34.04 -19.58 -3.68
C ASP A 2 -32.68 -20.21 -3.39
N THR A 3 -32.29 -21.16 -4.22
CA THR A 3 -30.94 -21.73 -4.28
C THR A 3 -29.98 -20.62 -4.70
N GLN A 4 -29.35 -20.00 -3.70
CA GLN A 4 -28.25 -19.06 -3.90
C GLN A 4 -27.02 -19.83 -4.39
N THR A 5 -26.97 -20.08 -5.69
CA THR A 5 -25.75 -20.49 -6.39
C THR A 5 -24.75 -19.36 -6.24
N THR A 6 -23.80 -19.52 -5.32
CA THR A 6 -22.56 -18.74 -5.30
C THR A 6 -21.93 -18.84 -6.69
N ARG A 7 -21.95 -17.75 -7.47
CA ARG A 7 -21.23 -17.69 -8.75
C ARG A 7 -19.75 -17.77 -8.45
N VAL A 8 -19.22 -18.99 -8.47
CA VAL A 8 -17.79 -19.24 -8.51
C VAL A 8 -17.29 -18.67 -9.84
N SER A 9 -16.48 -17.62 -9.79
CA SER A 9 -16.04 -16.88 -10.96
C SER A 9 -14.91 -17.65 -11.63
N GLU A 10 -15.17 -18.17 -12.82
CA GLU A 10 -14.16 -18.84 -13.62
C GLU A 10 -12.98 -17.90 -13.91
N CYS A 11 -11.78 -18.30 -13.50
CA CYS A 11 -10.56 -17.55 -13.70
C CYS A 11 -9.57 -18.37 -14.51
N THR A 12 -9.13 -17.82 -15.65
CA THR A 12 -8.12 -18.43 -16.51
C THR A 12 -6.74 -17.96 -16.11
N TRP A 13 -5.87 -18.91 -15.81
CA TRP A 13 -4.47 -18.69 -15.46
C TRP A 13 -3.58 -19.06 -16.63
N LYS A 14 -2.66 -18.17 -16.98
CA LYS A 14 -1.66 -18.40 -18.03
C LYS A 14 -0.26 -18.07 -17.51
N LEU A 15 0.69 -18.97 -17.77
CA LEU A 15 2.11 -18.77 -17.52
C LEU A 15 2.83 -18.57 -18.86
N LYS A 16 3.60 -17.49 -18.97
CA LYS A 16 4.42 -17.19 -20.13
C LYS A 16 5.91 -17.27 -19.79
N ASP A 17 6.67 -17.83 -20.72
CA ASP A 17 8.14 -17.78 -20.75
C ASP A 17 8.65 -16.35 -21.03
N PRO A 18 9.97 -16.09 -20.89
CA PRO A 18 10.60 -14.82 -21.25
C PRO A 18 10.42 -14.42 -22.72
N GLU A 19 10.20 -15.40 -23.60
CA GLU A 19 9.89 -15.20 -25.03
C GLU A 19 8.38 -14.99 -25.28
N GLU A 20 7.61 -14.66 -24.23
CA GLU A 20 6.14 -14.50 -24.22
C GLU A 20 5.33 -15.74 -24.65
N LYS A 21 5.99 -16.88 -24.82
CA LYS A 21 5.36 -18.15 -25.18
C LYS A 21 4.55 -18.70 -24.00
N VAL A 22 3.30 -19.10 -24.25
CA VAL A 22 2.44 -19.69 -23.22
C VAL A 22 2.87 -21.14 -22.94
N ILE A 23 3.36 -21.39 -21.73
CA ILE A 23 3.81 -22.71 -21.26
C ILE A 23 2.63 -23.50 -20.69
N LEU A 24 1.81 -22.81 -19.90
CA LEU A 24 0.70 -23.41 -19.17
C LEU A 24 -0.52 -22.50 -19.26
N SER A 25 -1.68 -23.09 -19.58
CA SER A 25 -2.97 -22.42 -19.56
C SER A 25 -3.99 -23.33 -18.90
N LYS A 26 -4.59 -22.88 -17.78
CA LYS A 26 -5.57 -23.65 -17.01
C LYS A 26 -6.74 -22.75 -16.57
N LEU A 27 -7.93 -23.33 -16.53
CA LEU A 27 -9.13 -22.69 -15.98
C LEU A 27 -9.36 -23.23 -14.58
N TYR A 28 -9.48 -22.34 -13.59
CA TYR A 28 -9.82 -22.70 -12.21
C TYR A 28 -11.17 -22.07 -11.85
N LEU A 29 -11.98 -22.82 -11.12
CA LEU A 29 -13.27 -22.34 -10.64
C LEU A 29 -13.11 -21.58 -9.33
N SER A 30 -12.67 -22.23 -8.24
CA SER A 30 -12.58 -21.62 -6.91
C SER A 30 -11.17 -21.53 -6.35
N GLU A 31 -10.40 -22.60 -6.49
CA GLU A 31 -9.04 -22.72 -5.96
C GLU A 31 -8.21 -23.62 -6.88
N GLY A 32 -6.92 -23.34 -6.98
CA GLY A 32 -6.00 -24.09 -7.81
C GLY A 32 -4.56 -23.87 -7.38
N ARG A 33 -3.76 -24.93 -7.44
CA ARG A 33 -2.31 -24.88 -7.26
C ARG A 33 -1.66 -25.49 -8.50
N PHE A 34 -0.58 -24.85 -8.96
CA PHE A 34 0.26 -25.38 -10.02
C PHE A 34 1.72 -25.25 -9.61
N THR A 35 2.53 -26.20 -10.06
CA THR A 35 3.98 -26.18 -9.89
C THR A 35 4.58 -26.24 -11.29
N PHE A 36 5.56 -25.40 -11.55
CA PHE A 36 6.28 -25.41 -12.82
C PHE A 36 7.78 -25.28 -12.52
N THR A 37 8.59 -25.90 -13.37
CA THR A 37 10.04 -25.75 -13.35
C THR A 37 10.42 -24.91 -14.57
N SER A 38 11.19 -23.84 -14.35
CA SER A 38 11.70 -23.05 -15.45
C SER A 38 12.80 -23.81 -16.20
N HIS A 39 12.67 -23.87 -17.53
CA HIS A 39 13.69 -24.42 -18.41
C HIS A 39 14.57 -23.34 -19.05
N THR A 40 14.10 -22.08 -19.08
CA THR A 40 14.83 -20.96 -19.69
C THR A 40 15.12 -19.89 -18.64
N PRO A 41 16.36 -19.41 -18.51
CA PRO A 41 16.66 -18.33 -17.57
C PRO A 41 16.02 -17.02 -18.06
N GLY A 42 15.20 -16.39 -17.22
CA GLY A 42 14.59 -15.10 -17.54
C GLY A 42 13.31 -14.81 -16.77
N GLU A 43 12.68 -13.69 -17.11
CA GLU A 43 11.42 -13.25 -16.49
C GLU A 43 10.24 -14.07 -16.99
N HIS A 44 9.47 -14.65 -16.07
CA HIS A 44 8.25 -15.38 -16.39
C HIS A 44 7.04 -14.58 -15.94
N THR A 45 6.02 -14.48 -16.79
CA THR A 45 4.82 -13.70 -16.51
C THR A 45 3.64 -14.61 -16.17
N ILE A 46 2.99 -14.36 -15.03
CA ILE A 46 1.75 -15.03 -14.63
C ILE A 46 0.58 -14.06 -14.91
N CYS A 47 -0.35 -14.47 -15.77
CA CYS A 47 -1.52 -13.69 -16.13
C CYS A 47 -2.81 -14.35 -15.62
N LEU A 48 -3.66 -13.58 -14.94
CA LEU A 48 -4.99 -14.00 -14.52
C LEU A 48 -6.05 -13.26 -15.33
N TYR A 49 -6.97 -13.99 -15.94
CA TYR A 49 -8.08 -13.43 -16.70
C TYR A 49 -9.40 -13.90 -16.10
N SER A 50 -10.31 -12.97 -15.84
CA SER A 50 -11.68 -13.27 -15.44
C SER A 50 -12.63 -12.87 -16.56
N ASN A 51 -13.50 -13.80 -16.98
CA ASN A 51 -14.55 -13.51 -17.95
C ASN A 51 -15.80 -12.98 -17.25
N SER A 52 -15.66 -11.87 -16.51
CA SER A 52 -16.80 -11.20 -15.86
C SER A 52 -17.37 -10.13 -16.80
N SER A 53 -18.43 -10.48 -17.54
CA SER A 53 -19.14 -9.58 -18.45
C SER A 53 -20.09 -8.61 -17.73
N SER A 54 -19.71 -8.08 -16.57
CA SER A 54 -20.54 -7.12 -15.84
C SER A 54 -20.08 -5.67 -16.06
N TRP A 55 -20.28 -5.17 -17.29
CA TRP A 55 -20.11 -3.75 -17.65
C TRP A 55 -20.99 -2.80 -16.80
N PHE A 56 -21.96 -3.33 -16.04
CA PHE A 56 -22.91 -2.57 -15.22
C PHE A 56 -23.01 -2.99 -13.75
N SER A 57 -22.20 -3.93 -13.26
CA SER A 57 -22.20 -4.29 -11.84
C SER A 57 -20.75 -4.33 -11.39
N GLY A 58 -20.37 -3.44 -10.48
CA GLY A 58 -19.01 -3.31 -9.91
C GLY A 58 -18.57 -4.51 -9.07
N ALA A 59 -18.79 -5.73 -9.54
CA ALA A 59 -18.35 -6.96 -8.95
C ALA A 59 -16.82 -7.07 -9.10
N GLN A 60 -16.11 -6.58 -8.10
CA GLN A 60 -14.66 -6.72 -7.99
C GLN A 60 -14.31 -8.17 -7.65
N LEU A 61 -13.58 -8.85 -8.54
CA LEU A 61 -13.02 -10.17 -8.25
C LEU A 61 -11.87 -10.03 -7.25
N ARG A 62 -11.98 -10.68 -6.10
CA ARG A 62 -10.89 -10.79 -5.12
C ARG A 62 -10.16 -12.11 -5.35
N VAL A 63 -8.85 -12.04 -5.61
CA VAL A 63 -7.99 -13.22 -5.79
C VAL A 63 -6.87 -13.18 -4.76
N HIS A 64 -6.67 -14.31 -4.08
CA HIS A 64 -5.50 -14.53 -3.22
C HIS A 64 -4.48 -15.36 -4.00
N LEU A 65 -3.27 -14.83 -4.16
CA LEU A 65 -2.17 -15.45 -4.90
C LEU A 65 -0.98 -15.63 -3.95
N ASP A 66 -0.56 -16.88 -3.74
CA ASP A 66 0.66 -17.24 -3.02
C ASP A 66 1.69 -17.82 -4.00
N ILE A 67 2.90 -17.25 -4.03
CA ILE A 67 3.97 -17.65 -4.95
C ILE A 67 5.17 -18.09 -4.11
N GLN A 68 5.57 -19.35 -4.29
CA GLN A 68 6.75 -19.92 -3.65
C GLN A 68 7.81 -20.17 -4.73
N ALA A 69 8.84 -19.32 -4.75
CA ALA A 69 9.98 -19.44 -5.66
C ALA A 69 11.26 -19.69 -4.84
N GLY A 70 12.02 -20.75 -5.16
CA GLY A 70 13.28 -21.03 -4.49
C GLY A 70 14.00 -22.27 -5.00
N GLU A 71 15.33 -22.23 -4.94
CA GLU A 71 16.28 -23.33 -5.24
C GLU A 71 16.31 -24.41 -4.12
N HIS A 72 15.45 -24.28 -3.11
CA HIS A 72 15.49 -25.06 -1.87
C HIS A 72 14.44 -26.18 -1.80
N THR A 73 14.23 -26.92 -2.88
CA THR A 73 13.58 -28.24 -2.81
C THR A 73 14.57 -29.40 -2.93
N GLN A 74 15.89 -29.14 -2.99
CA GLN A 74 16.93 -30.17 -2.88
C GLN A 74 17.82 -29.96 -1.64
N ASP A 75 17.82 -30.98 -0.78
CA ASP A 75 18.90 -31.42 0.10
C ASP A 75 19.59 -30.41 1.03
N TYR A 76 18.82 -29.88 1.99
CA TYR A 76 19.41 -29.38 3.25
C TYR A 76 19.98 -30.50 4.14
N VAL A 77 19.58 -31.75 3.90
CA VAL A 77 19.98 -32.92 4.70
C VAL A 77 21.45 -33.31 4.43
N GLN A 78 21.97 -33.06 3.22
CA GLN A 78 23.37 -33.37 2.89
C GLN A 78 24.37 -32.30 3.36
N ILE A 79 23.90 -31.10 3.74
CA ILE A 79 24.75 -29.99 4.20
C ILE A 79 25.01 -30.07 5.72
N ALA A 80 24.26 -30.91 6.44
CA ALA A 80 24.37 -31.10 7.90
C ALA A 80 25.68 -31.80 8.37
N GLN A 81 26.51 -32.32 7.45
CA GLN A 81 27.73 -33.06 7.85
C GLN A 81 28.97 -32.19 8.10
N LYS A 82 28.89 -30.85 8.08
CA LYS A 82 30.01 -29.93 8.40
C LYS A 82 30.00 -29.41 9.85
N ASP A 83 29.73 -30.31 10.79
CA ASP A 83 29.22 -30.06 12.14
C ASP A 83 30.22 -29.60 13.23
N LYS A 84 31.34 -28.95 12.87
CA LYS A 84 32.24 -28.35 13.89
C LYS A 84 32.53 -26.86 13.74
N LEU A 85 32.00 -26.20 12.71
CA LEU A 85 32.03 -24.74 12.54
C LEU A 85 30.62 -24.10 12.63
N ASN A 86 29.59 -24.93 12.75
CA ASN A 86 28.18 -24.58 12.56
C ASN A 86 27.58 -23.74 13.72
N GLU A 87 27.89 -24.01 14.98
CA GLU A 87 27.27 -23.29 16.12
C GLU A 87 27.57 -21.78 16.12
N LEU A 88 28.82 -21.38 15.89
CA LEU A 88 29.23 -19.98 15.87
C LEU A 88 28.65 -19.25 14.66
N GLN A 89 28.69 -19.90 13.50
CA GLN A 89 28.14 -19.36 12.26
C GLN A 89 26.62 -19.21 12.33
N LEU A 90 25.94 -20.11 13.06
CA LEU A 90 24.49 -20.09 13.27
C LEU A 90 24.07 -18.94 14.20
N ARG A 91 24.81 -18.71 15.29
CA ARG A 91 24.60 -17.54 16.16
C ARG A 91 24.86 -16.21 15.44
N ILE A 92 25.91 -16.14 14.61
CA ILE A 92 26.20 -14.96 13.80
C ILE A 92 25.08 -14.72 12.78
N ARG A 93 24.57 -15.77 12.13
CA ARG A 93 23.41 -15.66 11.23
C ARG A 93 22.18 -15.16 11.95
N GLN A 94 21.88 -15.67 13.13
CA GLN A 94 20.74 -15.20 13.95
C GLN A 94 20.88 -13.72 14.32
N LEU A 95 22.07 -13.27 14.69
CA LEU A 95 22.33 -11.86 14.99
C LEU A 95 22.19 -10.97 13.75
N LEU A 96 22.68 -11.43 12.59
CA LEU A 96 22.51 -10.71 11.32
C LEU A 96 21.03 -10.59 10.93
N ASP A 97 20.25 -11.64 11.11
CA ASP A 97 18.81 -11.66 10.80
C ASP A 97 18.02 -10.73 11.74
N GLN A 98 18.38 -10.69 13.02
CA GLN A 98 17.80 -9.75 13.98
C GLN A 98 18.16 -8.29 13.65
N VAL A 99 19.40 -8.01 13.26
CA VAL A 99 19.81 -6.66 12.86
C VAL A 99 19.12 -6.23 11.56
N ASP A 100 18.96 -7.13 10.59
CA ASP A 100 18.22 -6.83 9.35
C ASP A 100 16.76 -6.48 9.66
N GLN A 101 16.09 -7.26 10.53
CA GLN A 101 14.74 -6.94 11.01
C GLN A 101 14.67 -5.55 11.66
N ILE A 102 15.60 -5.24 12.57
CA ILE A 102 15.63 -3.93 13.26
C ILE A 102 15.86 -2.80 12.26
N GLN A 103 16.76 -2.99 11.30
CA GLN A 103 17.06 -2.01 10.25
C GLN A 103 15.80 -1.73 9.40
N LYS A 104 15.05 -2.79 9.06
CA LYS A 104 13.79 -2.71 8.33
C LYS A 104 12.73 -1.95 9.10
N GLU A 105 12.61 -2.20 10.40
CA GLU A 105 11.67 -1.47 11.27
C GLU A 105 12.07 0.00 11.44
N GLN A 106 13.34 0.32 11.63
CA GLN A 106 13.80 1.70 11.73
C GLN A 106 13.54 2.47 10.43
N ASN A 107 13.73 1.84 9.28
CA ASN A 107 13.47 2.47 7.98
C ASN A 107 11.96 2.69 7.76
N TYR A 108 11.12 1.74 8.20
CA TYR A 108 9.67 1.88 8.19
C TYR A 108 9.19 3.02 9.12
N GLN A 109 9.80 3.16 10.31
CA GLN A 109 9.49 4.26 11.22
C GLN A 109 9.90 5.62 10.64
N ARG A 110 11.09 5.73 10.02
CA ARG A 110 11.53 6.95 9.33
C ARG A 110 10.58 7.36 8.20
N TYR A 111 10.15 6.42 7.37
CA TYR A 111 9.21 6.71 6.30
C TYR A 111 7.85 7.21 6.82
N ARG A 112 7.35 6.64 7.93
CA ARG A 112 6.14 7.16 8.58
C ARG A 112 6.34 8.55 9.17
N GLU A 113 7.49 8.82 9.78
CA GLU A 113 7.82 10.12 10.38
C GLU A 113 7.93 11.21 9.31
N GLU A 114 8.59 10.92 8.18
CA GLU A 114 8.65 11.83 7.02
C GLU A 114 7.26 12.14 6.47
N ARG A 115 6.39 11.12 6.35
CA ARG A 115 5.02 11.34 5.87
C ARG A 115 4.14 12.08 6.88
N PHE A 116 4.31 11.82 8.18
CA PHE A 116 3.63 12.57 9.25
C PHE A 116 4.10 14.04 9.29
N ARG A 117 5.39 14.29 9.05
CA ARG A 117 5.96 15.64 9.03
C ARG A 117 5.37 16.49 7.90
N GLN A 118 5.29 15.93 6.69
CA GLN A 118 4.69 16.62 5.54
C GLN A 118 3.17 16.86 5.70
N THR A 119 2.47 15.91 6.33
CA THR A 119 1.02 16.05 6.60
C THR A 119 0.76 17.13 7.66
N SER A 120 1.62 17.23 8.68
CA SER A 120 1.52 18.24 9.74
C SER A 120 1.80 19.65 9.22
N GLU A 121 2.80 19.81 8.35
CA GLU A 121 3.18 21.11 7.78
C GLU A 121 2.07 21.70 6.88
N SER A 122 1.52 20.89 5.96
CA SER A 122 0.47 21.34 5.03
C SER A 122 -0.88 21.62 5.72
N THR A 123 -1.20 20.91 6.80
CA THR A 123 -2.43 21.14 7.59
C THR A 123 -2.29 22.38 8.46
N ASN A 124 -1.15 22.53 9.14
CA ASN A 124 -0.89 23.66 10.02
C ASN A 124 -0.87 24.99 9.24
N GLN A 125 -0.23 25.01 8.07
CA GLN A 125 -0.14 26.24 7.26
C GLN A 125 -1.52 26.74 6.82
N ARG A 126 -2.42 25.85 6.37
CA ARG A 126 -3.77 26.23 5.95
C ARG A 126 -4.58 26.81 7.11
N VAL A 127 -4.55 26.17 8.27
CA VAL A 127 -5.28 26.62 9.47
C VAL A 127 -4.77 27.98 9.94
N LEU A 128 -3.44 28.19 9.92
CA LEU A 128 -2.84 29.48 10.27
C LEU A 128 -3.29 30.60 9.32
N TRP A 129 -3.32 30.37 8.01
CA TRP A 129 -3.81 31.36 7.04
C TRP A 129 -5.28 31.71 7.25
N TRP A 130 -6.13 30.72 7.54
CA TRP A 130 -7.54 30.96 7.88
C TRP A 130 -7.69 31.78 9.17
N SER A 131 -6.89 31.48 10.21
CA SER A 131 -6.88 32.22 11.48
C SER A 131 -6.45 33.68 11.32
N ILE A 132 -5.40 33.94 10.52
CA ILE A 132 -4.94 35.29 10.19
C ILE A 132 -6.03 36.06 9.42
N GLY A 133 -6.64 35.43 8.42
CA GLY A 133 -7.73 36.03 7.65
C GLY A 133 -8.93 36.42 8.53
N GLN A 134 -9.36 35.52 9.42
CA GLN A 134 -10.46 35.78 10.34
C GLN A 134 -10.15 36.95 11.30
N THR A 135 -8.93 37.00 11.82
CA THR A 135 -8.49 38.08 12.70
C THR A 135 -8.50 39.43 11.98
N LEU A 136 -8.03 39.49 10.73
CA LEU A 136 -8.07 40.72 9.91
C LEU A 136 -9.51 41.20 9.65
N VAL A 137 -10.43 40.28 9.34
CA VAL A 137 -11.84 40.61 9.12
C VAL A 137 -12.49 41.19 10.38
N LEU A 138 -12.19 40.64 11.57
CA LEU A 138 -12.68 41.18 12.83
C LEU A 138 -12.14 42.58 13.13
N VAL A 139 -10.85 42.81 12.88
CA VAL A 139 -10.24 44.15 13.05
C VAL A 139 -10.84 45.16 12.07
N ALA A 140 -11.02 44.77 10.80
CA ALA A 140 -11.60 45.64 9.78
C ALA A 140 -13.06 46.02 10.11
N THR A 141 -13.87 45.04 10.52
CA THR A 141 -15.26 45.29 10.92
C THR A 141 -15.35 46.12 12.20
N GLY A 142 -14.46 45.90 13.18
CA GLY A 142 -14.35 46.74 14.37
C GLY A 142 -13.98 48.20 14.06
N ALA A 143 -12.97 48.41 13.20
CA ALA A 143 -12.58 49.75 12.77
C ALA A 143 -13.69 50.46 11.98
N TRP A 144 -14.40 49.71 11.12
CA TRP A 144 -15.59 50.20 10.41
C TRP A 144 -16.69 50.61 11.38
N GLN A 145 -17.02 49.77 12.37
CA GLN A 145 -18.02 50.07 13.40
C GLN A 145 -17.65 51.34 14.18
N MET A 146 -16.39 51.50 14.59
CA MET A 146 -15.93 52.72 15.26
C MET A 146 -16.06 53.96 14.38
N ARG A 147 -15.70 53.87 13.09
CA ARG A 147 -15.84 55.01 12.15
C ARG A 147 -17.31 55.35 11.89
N HIS A 148 -18.16 54.34 11.71
CA HIS A 148 -19.59 54.55 11.51
C HIS A 148 -20.25 55.18 12.74
N LEU A 149 -19.90 54.73 13.95
CA LEU A 149 -20.37 55.35 15.20
C LEU A 149 -19.87 56.79 15.34
N LYS A 150 -18.60 57.06 15.06
CA LYS A 150 -18.06 58.44 15.06
C LYS A 150 -18.79 59.34 14.06
N GLY A 151 -19.00 58.88 12.84
CA GLY A 151 -19.75 59.61 11.81
C GLY A 151 -21.21 59.86 12.19
N PHE A 152 -21.84 58.90 12.89
CA PHE A 152 -23.19 59.09 13.43
C PHE A 152 -23.23 60.17 14.52
N PHE A 153 -22.25 60.19 15.45
CA PHE A 153 -22.17 61.22 16.49
C PHE A 153 -21.78 62.60 15.96
N GLU A 154 -20.91 62.69 14.95
CA GLU A 154 -20.57 63.96 14.27
C GLU A 154 -21.76 64.51 13.46
N ALA A 155 -22.45 63.67 12.69
CA ALA A 155 -23.63 64.07 11.93
C ALA A 155 -24.82 64.45 12.83
N LYS A 156 -24.89 63.86 14.03
CA LYS A 156 -25.91 64.14 15.06
C LYS A 156 -25.48 65.20 16.06
N LYS A 157 -24.46 66.03 15.77
CA LYS A 157 -23.99 67.20 16.55
C LYS A 157 -24.89 67.53 17.76
N LEU A 158 -24.66 66.81 18.85
CA LEU A 158 -25.11 67.22 20.18
C LEU A 158 -24.18 68.38 20.54
N VAL A 159 -24.79 69.55 20.76
CA VAL A 159 -24.14 70.76 21.30
C VAL A 159 -23.31 70.42 22.53
#